data_AF-A0A4S2LJC9-F1
#
_entry.id   AF-A0A4S2LJC9-F1
#
_cell.length_a   1.000
_cell.length_b   1.000
_cell.length_c   1.000
_cell.angle_alpha   90.00
_cell.angle_beta   90.00
_cell.angle_gamma   90.00
#
_symmetry.space_group_name_H-M   'P 1'
#
loop_
_entity.id
_entity.type
_entity.pdbx_description
1 polymer ?
#
loop_
_entity_poly.entity_id
_entity_poly.type
_entity_poly.pdbx_seq_one_letter_code
_entity_poly.pdbx_strand_id
1 'polypeptide(L)'
;MITPVHRSLLLIATAFLYADAVDVQYTDCGSTIPVGEVTVEPCPSLPCELPRGGKTKFGIQFQPDQDAGYLGQVEARTVVWGMAVPISLDSTQICGHVHPKCPLKPGQWYTYSRTIHINKSYSRMTVPLQWLLMDSNGNLMVCVEIQVEIV
;
A
#
# COMPACT_ATOMS: atom_id res chain seq x y z
N MET A 1 -65.91 -0.99 -7.88
CA MET A 1 -64.92 -0.30 -8.72
C MET A 1 -63.56 -0.59 -8.12
N ILE A 2 -62.69 -1.22 -8.90
CA ILE A 2 -61.38 -1.74 -8.47
C ILE A 2 -60.33 -0.74 -8.98
N THR A 3 -59.53 -0.14 -8.10
CA THR A 3 -58.30 0.55 -8.50
C THR A 3 -57.10 -0.30 -8.08
N PRO A 4 -56.17 -0.61 -8.98
CA PRO A 4 -55.09 -1.54 -8.70
C PRO A 4 -53.96 -0.86 -7.92
N VAL A 5 -53.48 -1.54 -6.88
CA VAL A 5 -52.25 -1.23 -6.18
C VAL A 5 -51.08 -1.46 -7.14
N HIS A 6 -50.53 -0.38 -7.70
CA HIS A 6 -49.32 -0.45 -8.52
C HIS A 6 -48.10 -0.55 -7.59
N ARG A 7 -47.68 -1.80 -7.31
CA ARG A 7 -46.39 -2.10 -6.65
C ARG A 7 -45.25 -1.72 -7.61
N SER A 8 -44.80 -0.47 -7.56
CA SER A 8 -43.53 -0.07 -8.17
C SER A 8 -42.39 -0.64 -7.32
N LEU A 9 -41.90 -1.84 -7.66
CA LEU A 9 -40.62 -2.33 -7.16
C LEU A 9 -39.50 -1.51 -7.82
N LEU A 10 -39.00 -0.50 -7.12
CA LEU A 10 -37.81 0.23 -7.53
C LEU A 10 -36.59 -0.67 -7.19
N LEU A 11 -36.11 -1.44 -8.18
CA LEU A 11 -34.84 -2.16 -8.07
C LEU A 11 -33.70 -1.15 -8.19
N ILE A 12 -33.27 -0.59 -7.06
CA ILE A 12 -32.04 0.21 -6.99
C ILE A 12 -30.87 -0.76 -7.13
N ALA A 13 -30.39 -0.96 -8.35
CA ALA A 13 -29.11 -1.62 -8.61
C ALA A 13 -27.99 -0.65 -8.18
N THR A 14 -27.62 -0.68 -6.91
CA THR A 14 -26.39 -0.05 -6.44
C THR A 14 -25.22 -0.77 -7.11
N ALA A 15 -24.60 -0.14 -8.11
CA ALA A 15 -23.32 -0.56 -8.64
C ALA A 15 -22.28 -0.39 -7.52
N PHE A 16 -22.00 -1.47 -6.78
CA PHE A 16 -20.83 -1.53 -5.91
C PHE A 16 -19.60 -1.52 -6.82
N LEU A 17 -18.90 -0.38 -6.86
CA LEU A 17 -17.54 -0.34 -7.37
C LEU A 17 -16.68 -1.11 -6.35
N TYR A 18 -16.41 -2.38 -6.63
CA TYR A 18 -15.43 -3.15 -5.88
C TYR A 18 -14.05 -2.56 -6.22
N ALA A 19 -13.42 -1.93 -5.23
CA ALA A 19 -12.00 -1.64 -5.29
C ALA A 19 -11.30 -2.94 -4.85
N ASP A 20 -10.78 -3.69 -5.81
CA ASP A 20 -10.07 -4.93 -5.52
C ASP A 20 -8.62 -4.63 -5.12
N ALA A 21 -8.18 -5.25 -4.03
CA ALA A 21 -6.76 -5.31 -3.66
C ALA A 21 -6.11 -6.43 -4.48
N VAL A 22 -4.99 -6.11 -5.14
CA VAL A 22 -4.26 -7.06 -5.98
C VAL A 22 -2.88 -7.31 -5.39
N ASP A 23 -2.50 -8.58 -5.28
CA ASP A 23 -1.12 -9.01 -5.02
C ASP A 23 -0.26 -8.70 -6.25
N VAL A 24 0.75 -7.86 -6.08
CA VAL A 24 1.60 -7.37 -7.16
C VAL A 24 2.97 -8.02 -7.12
N GLN A 25 3.53 -8.23 -8.30
CA GLN A 25 4.94 -8.59 -8.41
C GLN A 25 5.80 -7.41 -7.93
N TYR A 26 6.81 -7.73 -7.12
CA TYR A 26 7.76 -6.76 -6.59
C TYR A 26 9.20 -7.27 -6.73
N THR A 27 10.14 -6.33 -6.76
CA THR A 27 11.57 -6.61 -6.66
C THR A 27 12.03 -6.37 -5.23
N ASP A 28 12.67 -7.35 -4.60
CA ASP A 28 13.36 -7.14 -3.32
C ASP A 28 14.63 -6.31 -3.56
N CYS A 29 14.70 -5.14 -2.94
CA CYS A 29 15.79 -4.17 -3.14
C CYS A 29 16.79 -4.13 -1.97
N GLY A 30 16.73 -5.08 -1.03
CA GLY A 30 17.67 -5.18 0.09
C GLY A 30 17.05 -5.53 1.43
N SER A 31 15.97 -6.30 1.43
CA SER A 31 15.36 -6.79 2.67
C SER A 31 16.32 -7.72 3.43
N THR A 32 16.32 -7.60 4.75
CA THR A 32 17.11 -8.46 5.65
C THR A 32 16.26 -9.54 6.30
N ILE A 33 14.94 -9.41 6.21
CA ILE A 33 13.95 -10.36 6.73
C ILE A 33 13.03 -10.87 5.61
N PRO A 34 12.35 -12.02 5.79
CA PRO A 34 11.39 -12.52 4.82
C PRO A 34 10.26 -11.52 4.51
N VAL A 35 9.97 -11.38 3.22
CA VAL A 35 8.85 -10.61 2.66
C VAL A 35 7.89 -11.57 1.98
N GLY A 36 6.60 -11.39 2.22
CA GLY A 36 5.51 -12.17 1.62
C GLY A 36 4.73 -11.33 0.60
N GLU A 37 3.41 -11.38 0.69
CA GLU A 37 2.51 -10.67 -0.23
C GLU A 37 2.72 -9.16 -0.21
N VAL A 38 2.66 -8.53 -1.39
CA VAL A 38 2.66 -7.08 -1.54
C VAL A 38 1.39 -6.67 -2.28
N THR A 39 0.54 -5.87 -1.66
CA THR A 39 -0.78 -5.52 -2.19
C THR A 39 -0.89 -4.05 -2.55
N VAL A 40 -1.65 -3.76 -3.61
CA VAL A 40 -2.01 -2.41 -4.03
C VAL A 40 -3.52 -2.32 -4.25
N GLU A 41 -4.16 -1.31 -3.66
CA GLU A 41 -5.62 -1.11 -3.71
C GLU A 41 -5.97 0.38 -3.83
N PRO A 42 -6.79 0.80 -4.82
CA PRO A 42 -7.30 -0.01 -5.93
C PRO A 42 -6.19 -0.28 -6.96
N CYS A 43 -6.28 -1.43 -7.66
CA CYS A 43 -5.41 -1.74 -8.79
C CYS A 43 -6.20 -2.54 -9.86
N PRO A 44 -6.92 -1.87 -10.78
CA PRO A 44 -7.76 -2.55 -11.77
C PRO A 44 -6.97 -3.23 -12.91
N SER A 45 -5.72 -2.84 -13.10
CA SER A 45 -4.81 -3.36 -14.13
C SER A 45 -3.36 -3.26 -13.66
N LEU A 46 -2.48 -4.07 -14.27
CA LEU A 46 -1.04 -4.04 -14.03
C LEU A 46 -0.31 -3.36 -15.21
N PRO A 47 0.69 -2.48 -14.97
CA PRO A 47 1.10 -1.95 -13.67
C PRO A 47 -0.02 -1.13 -13.01
N CYS A 48 -0.05 -1.09 -11.68
CA CYS A 48 -1.14 -0.41 -10.96
C CYS A 48 -1.18 1.08 -11.28
N GLU A 49 -2.34 1.55 -11.73
CA GLU A 49 -2.58 2.97 -11.99
C GLU A 49 -2.87 3.73 -10.68
N LEU A 50 -2.10 4.78 -10.44
CA LEU A 50 -2.20 5.70 -9.32
C LEU A 50 -2.73 7.04 -9.80
N PRO A 51 -4.05 7.27 -9.71
CA PRO A 51 -4.63 8.53 -10.17
C PRO A 51 -4.15 9.69 -9.31
N ARG A 52 -3.68 10.75 -9.97
CA ARG A 52 -3.31 12.00 -9.34
C ARG A 52 -4.50 12.65 -8.64
N GLY A 53 -4.28 13.06 -7.40
CA GLY A 53 -5.34 13.49 -6.47
C GLY A 53 -6.16 12.32 -5.90
N GLY A 54 -5.81 11.08 -6.22
CA GLY A 54 -6.42 9.87 -5.69
C GLY A 54 -5.77 9.41 -4.39
N LYS A 55 -6.29 8.29 -3.87
CA LYS A 55 -5.72 7.59 -2.72
C LYS A 55 -5.47 6.15 -3.12
N THR A 56 -4.31 5.63 -2.76
CA THR A 56 -3.94 4.23 -2.98
C THR A 56 -3.38 3.66 -1.69
N LYS A 57 -3.84 2.48 -1.33
CA LYS A 57 -3.41 1.70 -0.18
C LYS A 57 -2.41 0.65 -0.64
N PHE A 58 -1.29 0.58 0.06
CA PHE A 58 -0.25 -0.42 -0.10
C PHE A 58 -0.28 -1.35 1.11
N GLY A 59 -0.04 -2.64 0.90
CA GLY A 59 0.17 -3.63 1.95
C GLY A 59 1.47 -4.39 1.71
N ILE A 60 2.21 -4.70 2.78
CA ILE A 60 3.45 -5.47 2.70
C ILE A 60 3.46 -6.48 3.84
N GLN A 61 3.52 -7.76 3.51
CA GLN A 61 3.66 -8.82 4.49
C GLN A 61 5.14 -9.09 4.77
N PHE A 62 5.51 -9.21 6.05
CA PHE A 62 6.89 -9.49 6.45
C PHE A 62 6.94 -10.29 7.76
N GLN A 63 8.07 -10.97 7.99
CA GLN A 63 8.29 -11.78 9.20
C GLN A 63 9.61 -11.38 9.86
N PRO A 64 9.60 -10.61 10.95
CA PRO A 64 10.82 -10.27 11.69
C PRO A 64 11.51 -11.54 12.21
N ASP A 65 12.83 -11.56 12.21
CA ASP A 65 13.67 -12.63 12.77
C ASP A 65 14.20 -12.30 14.17
N GLN A 66 14.24 -11.01 14.51
CA GLN A 66 14.60 -10.47 15.83
C GLN A 66 13.49 -9.55 16.39
N ASP A 67 13.55 -9.25 17.68
CA ASP A 67 12.65 -8.27 18.30
C ASP A 67 12.95 -6.88 17.75
N ALA A 68 11.99 -6.33 17.00
CA ALA A 68 12.09 -5.00 16.39
C ALA A 68 11.30 -3.92 17.18
N GLY A 69 10.75 -4.28 18.34
CA GLY A 69 10.13 -3.37 19.30
C GLY A 69 8.91 -2.61 18.77
N TYR A 70 8.79 -1.34 19.19
CA TYR A 70 7.65 -0.45 18.93
C TYR A 70 7.96 0.73 17.99
N LEU A 71 9.22 0.92 17.58
CA LEU A 71 9.73 2.19 17.05
C LEU A 71 10.34 2.09 15.65
N GLY A 72 9.83 1.22 14.79
CA GLY A 72 10.29 1.17 13.40
C GLY A 72 9.81 2.37 12.56
N GLN A 73 10.61 2.73 11.55
CA GLN A 73 10.32 3.82 10.62
C GLN A 73 10.00 3.32 9.21
N VAL A 74 9.26 4.11 8.45
CA VAL A 74 8.95 3.85 7.04
C VAL A 74 9.34 5.03 6.17
N GLU A 75 9.93 4.71 5.03
CA GLU A 75 10.15 5.62 3.92
C GLU A 75 9.52 5.06 2.65
N ALA A 76 8.94 5.94 1.85
CA ALA A 76 8.52 5.64 0.49
C ALA A 76 9.21 6.62 -0.45
N ARG A 77 9.78 6.13 -1.54
CA ARG A 77 10.47 6.98 -2.52
C ARG A 77 10.37 6.41 -3.92
N THR A 78 10.51 7.27 -4.91
CA THR A 78 10.62 6.86 -6.30
C THR A 78 11.94 7.33 -6.90
N VAL A 79 12.49 6.59 -7.86
CA VAL A 79 13.72 6.99 -8.57
C VAL A 79 13.34 7.45 -9.98
N VAL A 80 13.53 8.73 -10.25
CA VAL A 80 13.16 9.38 -11.50
C VAL A 80 14.37 10.13 -12.04
N TRP A 81 14.83 9.78 -13.25
CA TRP A 81 16.06 10.32 -13.86
C TRP A 81 17.32 10.16 -12.99
N GLY A 82 17.41 9.05 -12.24
CA GLY A 82 18.52 8.78 -11.33
C GLY A 82 18.47 9.56 -10.00
N MET A 83 17.43 10.36 -9.77
CA MET A 83 17.22 11.09 -8.52
C MET A 83 16.14 10.40 -7.67
N ALA A 84 16.44 10.17 -6.40
CA ALA A 84 15.45 9.68 -5.45
C ALA A 84 14.53 10.83 -5.01
N VAL A 85 13.24 10.68 -5.25
CA VAL A 85 12.18 11.62 -4.87
C VAL A 85 11.35 10.99 -3.76
N PRO A 86 11.29 11.59 -2.55
CA PRO A 86 10.51 11.04 -1.46
C PRO A 86 9.00 11.19 -1.72
N ILE A 87 8.24 10.18 -1.32
CA ILE A 87 6.78 10.22 -1.25
C ILE A 87 6.38 10.64 0.16
N SER A 88 5.59 11.70 0.27
CA SER A 88 5.17 12.23 1.57
C SER A 88 4.22 11.27 2.28
N LEU A 89 4.57 10.89 3.50
CA LEU A 89 3.75 10.10 4.41
C LEU A 89 3.31 10.99 5.59
N ASP A 90 2.06 10.85 6.04
CA ASP A 90 1.51 11.59 7.19
C ASP A 90 2.12 11.21 8.55
N SER A 91 2.87 10.11 8.59
CA SER A 91 3.55 9.55 9.76
C SER A 91 4.58 8.54 9.28
N THR A 92 5.79 8.62 9.83
CA THR A 92 6.88 7.69 9.49
C THR A 92 6.94 6.49 10.43
N GLN A 93 6.09 6.38 11.45
CA GLN A 93 6.11 5.24 12.35
C GLN A 93 5.35 4.04 11.78
N ILE A 94 5.91 2.84 11.85
CA ILE A 94 5.26 1.63 11.31
C ILE A 94 4.15 1.10 12.21
N CYS A 95 4.28 1.20 13.54
CA CYS A 95 3.42 0.47 14.48
C CYS A 95 1.95 0.90 14.51
N GLY A 96 1.63 2.11 14.01
CA GLY A 96 0.24 2.54 13.79
C GLY A 96 -0.44 1.90 12.58
N HIS A 97 0.34 1.21 11.73
CA HIS A 97 -0.05 0.73 10.41
C HIS A 97 0.21 -0.77 10.22
N VAL A 98 0.54 -1.50 11.29
CA VAL A 98 0.86 -2.93 11.24
C VAL A 98 -0.22 -3.78 11.93
N HIS A 99 -0.55 -4.91 11.32
CA HIS A 99 -1.39 -5.94 11.89
C HIS A 99 -0.71 -7.33 11.84
N PRO A 100 -0.73 -8.15 12.91
CA PRO A 100 -1.16 -7.84 14.27
C PRO A 100 -0.44 -6.62 14.86
N LYS A 101 -1.02 -5.98 15.89
CA LYS A 101 -0.42 -4.77 16.45
C LYS A 101 0.95 -5.06 17.07
N CYS A 102 1.83 -4.06 17.04
CA CYS A 102 3.11 -4.08 17.74
C CYS A 102 2.96 -4.45 19.24
N PRO A 103 4.00 -5.02 19.88
CA PRO A 103 5.40 -5.11 19.41
C PRO A 103 5.61 -6.16 18.32
N LEU A 104 6.59 -5.92 17.46
CA LEU A 104 7.03 -6.87 16.43
C LEU A 104 7.84 -8.00 17.07
N LYS A 105 7.32 -9.21 17.00
CA LYS A 105 7.94 -10.41 17.59
C LYS A 105 8.60 -11.27 16.53
N PRO A 106 9.73 -11.93 16.86
CA PRO A 106 10.41 -12.80 15.92
C PRO A 106 9.53 -14.00 15.53
N GLY A 107 9.62 -14.41 14.26
CA GLY A 107 8.93 -15.57 13.71
C GLY A 107 7.43 -15.40 13.49
N GLN A 108 6.85 -14.23 13.75
CA GLN A 108 5.43 -13.95 13.48
C GLN A 108 5.28 -13.14 12.19
N TRP A 109 4.32 -13.49 11.34
CA TRP A 109 3.98 -12.70 10.16
C TRP A 109 3.15 -11.48 10.51
N TYR A 110 3.49 -10.35 9.90
CA TYR A 110 2.82 -9.07 10.03
C TYR A 110 2.51 -8.50 8.65
N THR A 111 1.49 -7.66 8.58
CA THR A 111 1.13 -6.88 7.40
C THR A 111 1.20 -5.40 7.76
N TYR A 112 2.15 -4.69 7.16
CA TYR A 112 2.13 -3.23 7.11
C TYR A 112 1.10 -2.78 6.07
N SER A 113 0.30 -1.75 6.36
CA SER A 113 -0.70 -1.22 5.44
C SER A 113 -0.79 0.30 5.50
N ARG A 114 -0.61 0.97 4.36
CA ARG A 114 -0.62 2.43 4.29
C ARG A 114 -1.34 2.98 3.07
N THR A 115 -2.28 3.88 3.32
CA THR A 115 -2.91 4.70 2.28
C THR A 115 -2.13 5.99 2.09
N ILE A 116 -1.71 6.26 0.85
CA ILE A 116 -1.06 7.51 0.46
C ILE A 116 -1.96 8.33 -0.47
N HIS A 117 -1.75 9.65 -0.50
CA HIS A 117 -2.38 10.53 -1.47
C HIS A 117 -1.38 10.90 -2.57
N ILE A 118 -1.79 10.73 -3.83
CA ILE A 118 -0.92 10.99 -4.98
C ILE A 118 -1.06 12.46 -5.35
N ASN A 119 0.01 13.24 -5.24
CA ASN A 119 -0.08 14.68 -5.47
C ASN A 119 -0.46 14.97 -6.94
N LYS A 120 -1.36 15.94 -7.15
CA LYS A 120 -1.77 16.39 -8.49
C LYS A 120 -0.62 16.99 -9.32
N SER A 121 0.43 17.49 -8.66
CA SER A 121 1.61 18.04 -9.32
C SER A 121 2.54 16.99 -9.92
N TYR A 122 2.37 15.70 -9.57
CA TYR A 122 3.19 14.64 -10.13
C TYR A 122 2.96 14.49 -11.64
N SER A 123 4.04 14.21 -12.37
CA SER A 123 3.98 13.98 -13.80
C SER A 123 3.43 12.59 -14.08
N ARG A 124 2.78 12.42 -15.24
CA ARG A 124 2.35 11.11 -15.71
C ARG A 124 3.54 10.32 -16.19
N MET A 125 3.78 9.16 -15.59
CA MET A 125 4.86 8.26 -15.95
C MET A 125 4.77 6.96 -15.16
N THR A 126 5.33 5.91 -15.74
CA THR A 126 5.66 4.68 -15.00
C THR A 126 6.91 4.92 -14.16
N VAL A 127 6.86 4.54 -12.88
CA VAL A 127 7.95 4.73 -11.94
C VAL A 127 8.14 3.52 -11.03
N PRO A 128 9.39 3.23 -10.62
CA PRO A 128 9.63 2.35 -9.49
C PRO A 128 9.24 3.07 -8.20
N LEU A 129 8.34 2.50 -7.43
CA LEU A 129 8.00 2.93 -6.08
C LEU A 129 8.64 1.98 -5.07
N GLN A 130 9.58 2.49 -4.29
CA GLN A 130 10.27 1.76 -3.23
C GLN A 130 9.62 2.04 -1.87
N TRP A 131 9.35 0.98 -1.12
CA TRP A 131 8.95 1.01 0.28
C TRP A 131 10.06 0.42 1.15
N LEU A 132 10.52 1.19 2.14
CA LEU A 132 11.58 0.81 3.06
C LEU A 132 11.03 0.84 4.49
N LEU A 133 11.08 -0.29 5.19
CA LEU A 133 10.73 -0.39 6.60
C LEU A 133 12.01 -0.65 7.40
N MET A 134 12.23 0.15 8.43
CA MET A 134 13.40 0.13 9.28
C MET A 134 13.03 -0.23 10.72
N ASP A 135 13.94 -0.88 11.44
CA ASP A 135 13.79 -1.19 12.86
C ASP A 135 13.97 0.08 13.74
N SER A 136 13.89 -0.10 15.06
CA SER A 136 14.08 1.00 16.03
C SER A 136 15.49 1.60 16.06
N ASN A 137 16.47 0.91 15.48
CA ASN A 137 17.87 1.35 15.39
C ASN A 137 18.17 2.03 14.04
N GLY A 138 17.19 2.09 13.13
CA GLY A 138 17.36 2.62 11.78
C GLY A 138 17.96 1.61 10.79
N ASN A 139 18.04 0.33 11.15
CA ASN A 139 18.49 -0.70 10.21
C ASN A 139 17.34 -1.09 9.27
N LEU A 140 17.67 -1.31 8.00
CA LEU A 140 16.71 -1.76 7.00
C LEU A 140 16.23 -3.19 7.31
N MET A 141 14.91 -3.37 7.39
CA MET A 141 14.26 -4.67 7.51
C MET A 141 13.68 -5.11 6.17
N VAL A 142 12.84 -4.27 5.56
CA VAL A 142 12.13 -4.59 4.32
C VAL A 142 12.42 -3.54 3.28
N CYS A 143 12.71 -3.96 2.05
CA CYS A 143 12.83 -3.12 0.88
C CYS A 143 12.11 -3.78 -0.30
N VAL A 144 10.98 -3.23 -0.71
CA VAL A 144 10.25 -3.69 -1.91
C VAL A 144 10.12 -2.58 -2.93
N GLU A 145 10.37 -2.90 -4.19
CA GLU A 145 10.16 -2.01 -5.33
C GLU A 145 9.04 -2.53 -6.22
N ILE A 146 8.06 -1.68 -6.50
CA ILE A 146 6.89 -2.00 -7.31
C ILE A 146 6.87 -1.06 -8.53
N GLN A 147 6.67 -1.60 -9.72
CA GLN A 147 6.44 -0.79 -10.92
C GLN A 147 4.98 -0.31 -10.95
N VAL A 148 4.80 1.00 -10.96
CA VAL A 148 3.47 1.61 -10.90
C VAL A 148 3.35 2.75 -11.91
N GLU A 149 2.13 3.07 -12.33
CA GLU A 149 1.87 4.14 -13.31
C GLU A 149 1.10 5.29 -12.67
N ILE A 150 1.67 6.51 -12.70
CA ILE A 150 0.98 7.72 -12.24
C ILE A 150 0.13 8.28 -13.39
N VAL A 151 -1.19 8.42 -13.18
CA VAL A 151 -2.17 8.86 -14.21
C VAL A 151 -2.90 10.16 -13.88
#